data_AF-A0A916VTI7-F1
#
_entry.id   AF-A0A916VTI7-F1
#
_cell.length_a   1.000
_cell.length_b   1.000
_cell.length_c   1.000
_cell.angle_alpha   90.00
_cell.angle_beta   90.00
_cell.angle_gamma   90.00
#
_symmetry.space_group_name_H-M   'P 1'
#
loop_
_entity.id
_entity.type
_entity.pdbx_description
1 polymer ?
#
loop_
_entity_poly.entity_id
_entity_poly.type
_entity_poly.pdbx_seq_one_letter_code
_entity_poly.pdbx_strand_id
1 'polypeptide(L)'
;MVFMPLFFAIVAELLVFWKYEGRLHLVAHPDRMDSSDTWARNVEASSCTFWAVFLICFLFAGVFQWIGVRLLPLVQGAGSIAPDWGSLALVQPEVISVPEEIVFTGFAYFYMCVCFYVFFAGLILLYTVVQDFEKILAGSDDKQKAEHQHEANTVGARVMRGIFRCTVLGIFIAICMKLQSTYLASSGTNIVRWLVGDMTSIFNTGDEIHSLTDYSAPNHFSSLLIVLATVFVFLYGASRLGASGQFHVLMGMMVTTVAILVASYLLIGVFAGFSILLSVAVLIAIYGLFDPGFETWNAVEQRDSQSVS
;
A
#
# COMPACT_ATOMS: atom_id res chain seq x y z
N MET A 1 -2.21 5.19 11.48
CA MET A 1 -2.15 4.09 12.48
C MET A 1 -3.01 2.89 12.10
N VAL A 2 -4.27 3.04 11.64
CA VAL A 2 -5.18 1.89 11.40
C VAL A 2 -4.90 1.10 10.10
N PHE A 3 -4.40 1.75 9.04
CA PHE A 3 -4.25 1.11 7.73
C PHE A 3 -3.24 -0.04 7.69
N MET A 4 -2.17 0.03 8.47
CA MET A 4 -1.12 -1.00 8.48
C MET A 4 -1.56 -2.30 9.19
N PRO A 5 -2.16 -2.26 10.38
CA PRO A 5 -2.82 -3.44 10.96
C PRO A 5 -3.89 -4.05 10.04
N LEU A 6 -4.70 -3.21 9.38
CA LEU A 6 -5.72 -3.67 8.45
C LEU A 6 -5.09 -4.35 7.22
N PHE A 7 -3.98 -3.82 6.70
CA PHE A 7 -3.22 -4.45 5.63
C PHE A 7 -2.75 -5.85 6.05
N PHE A 8 -2.17 -5.99 7.25
CA PHE A 8 -1.73 -7.29 7.76
C PHE A 8 -2.89 -8.27 7.94
N ALA A 9 -4.04 -7.82 8.41
CA ALA A 9 -5.22 -8.65 8.56
C ALA A 9 -5.69 -9.20 7.21
N ILE A 10 -5.76 -8.36 6.17
CA ILE A 10 -6.20 -8.79 4.83
C ILE A 10 -5.17 -9.71 4.17
N VAL A 11 -3.87 -9.43 4.33
CA VAL A 11 -2.80 -10.33 3.85
C VAL A 11 -2.92 -11.69 4.54
N ALA A 12 -3.09 -11.72 5.86
CA ALA A 12 -3.24 -12.98 6.60
C ALA A 12 -4.49 -13.76 6.17
N GLU A 13 -5.64 -13.09 6.03
CA GLU A 13 -6.88 -13.69 5.54
C GLU A 13 -6.69 -14.28 4.14
N LEU A 14 -6.05 -13.55 3.22
CA LEU A 14 -5.80 -14.01 1.86
C LEU A 14 -4.84 -15.20 1.83
N LEU A 15 -3.82 -15.23 2.70
CA LEU A 15 -2.89 -16.36 2.80
C LEU A 15 -3.56 -17.61 3.39
N VAL A 16 -4.41 -17.44 4.40
CA VAL A 16 -5.22 -18.54 4.96
C VAL A 16 -6.15 -19.09 3.89
N PHE A 17 -6.88 -18.22 3.19
CA PHE A 17 -7.73 -18.61 2.07
C PHE A 17 -6.95 -19.36 1.00
N TRP A 18 -5.79 -18.84 0.57
CA TRP A 18 -4.97 -19.48 -0.47
C TRP A 18 -4.51 -20.87 -0.04
N LYS A 19 -4.00 -21.00 1.19
CA LYS A 19 -3.42 -22.24 1.70
C LYS A 19 -4.46 -23.35 1.90
N TYR A 20 -5.65 -23.01 2.42
CA TYR A 20 -6.62 -24.01 2.86
C TYR A 20 -7.82 -24.19 1.92
N GLU A 21 -8.14 -23.22 1.08
CA GLU A 21 -9.30 -23.29 0.18
C GLU A 21 -8.88 -23.11 -1.28
N GLY A 22 -8.38 -21.92 -1.63
CA GLY A 22 -8.17 -21.48 -3.00
C GLY A 22 -7.29 -22.45 -3.80
N ARG A 23 -6.19 -22.91 -3.21
CA ARG A 23 -5.28 -23.85 -3.86
C ARG A 23 -5.85 -25.26 -4.00
N LEU A 24 -6.60 -25.75 -3.01
CA LEU A 24 -7.19 -27.10 -3.04
C LEU A 24 -8.31 -27.24 -4.07
N HIS A 25 -9.01 -26.14 -4.36
CA HIS A 25 -10.01 -26.09 -5.45
C HIS A 25 -9.36 -26.20 -6.83
N LEU A 26 -8.12 -25.74 -7.00
CA LEU A 26 -7.43 -25.72 -8.30
C LEU A 26 -6.58 -26.96 -8.57
N VAL A 27 -6.15 -27.67 -7.53
CA VAL A 27 -5.31 -28.87 -7.64
C VAL A 27 -6.18 -30.13 -7.84
N ALA A 28 -5.80 -30.97 -8.81
CA ALA A 28 -6.48 -32.22 -9.11
C ALA A 28 -6.54 -33.15 -7.87
N HIS A 29 -7.59 -33.97 -7.79
CA HIS A 29 -7.85 -34.87 -6.66
C HIS A 29 -6.67 -35.80 -6.21
N PRO A 30 -5.75 -36.28 -7.08
CA PRO A 30 -4.62 -37.09 -6.63
C PRO A 30 -3.49 -36.29 -5.94
N ASP A 31 -3.35 -34.99 -6.20
CA ASP A 31 -2.20 -34.16 -5.75
C ASP A 31 -2.48 -33.37 -4.46
N ARG A 32 -3.65 -33.55 -3.83
CA ARG A 32 -4.05 -32.76 -2.66
C ARG A 32 -3.15 -32.98 -1.44
N MET A 33 -2.56 -34.17 -1.27
CA MET A 33 -1.66 -34.49 -0.16
C MET A 33 -0.27 -33.83 -0.29
N ASP A 34 0.27 -33.68 -1.51
CA ASP A 34 1.57 -33.05 -1.80
C ASP A 34 1.48 -31.51 -1.89
N SER A 35 0.26 -30.99 -1.81
CA SER A 35 0.02 -29.55 -1.94
C SER A 35 0.71 -28.77 -0.82
N SER A 36 0.51 -29.11 0.46
CA SER A 36 0.99 -28.28 1.57
C SER A 36 2.53 -28.13 1.61
N ASP A 37 3.26 -29.21 1.30
CA ASP A 37 4.72 -29.23 1.23
C ASP A 37 5.23 -28.42 0.03
N THR A 38 4.50 -28.44 -1.08
CA THR A 38 4.84 -27.64 -2.27
C THR A 38 4.70 -26.13 -2.03
N TRP A 39 3.73 -25.67 -1.22
CA TRP A 39 3.63 -24.25 -0.85
C TRP A 39 4.79 -23.81 0.04
N ALA A 40 5.13 -24.62 1.06
CA ALA A 40 6.26 -24.33 1.95
C ALA A 40 7.56 -24.20 1.15
N ARG A 41 7.80 -25.08 0.18
CA ARG A 41 8.95 -25.03 -0.73
C ARG A 41 8.97 -23.78 -1.61
N ASN A 42 7.81 -23.30 -2.09
CA ASN A 42 7.73 -22.07 -2.88
C ASN A 42 8.04 -20.81 -2.04
N VAL A 43 7.61 -20.79 -0.78
CA VAL A 43 7.96 -19.71 0.16
C VAL A 43 9.44 -19.76 0.50
N GLU A 44 10.00 -20.95 0.74
CA GLU A 44 11.42 -21.14 1.03
C GLU A 44 12.30 -20.74 -0.16
N ALA A 45 11.88 -21.03 -1.39
CA ALA A 45 12.55 -20.56 -2.60
C ALA A 45 12.60 -19.02 -2.70
N SER A 46 11.67 -18.32 -2.03
CA SER A 46 11.65 -16.84 -1.95
C SER A 46 12.48 -16.28 -0.78
N SER A 47 13.16 -17.13 0.01
CA SER A 47 13.93 -16.75 1.21
C SER A 47 14.99 -15.68 0.93
N CYS A 48 15.67 -15.76 -0.23
CA CYS A 48 16.65 -14.75 -0.64
C CYS A 48 16.02 -13.34 -0.76
N THR A 49 14.81 -13.25 -1.31
CA THR A 49 14.07 -11.99 -1.44
C THR A 49 13.67 -11.43 -0.07
N PHE A 50 13.23 -12.28 0.85
CA PHE A 50 12.95 -11.87 2.23
C PHE A 50 14.20 -11.34 2.94
N TRP A 51 15.33 -12.02 2.80
CA TRP A 51 16.61 -11.56 3.36
C TRP A 51 17.08 -10.23 2.75
N ALA A 52 16.97 -10.07 1.44
CA ALA A 52 17.32 -8.83 0.77
C ALA A 52 16.48 -7.66 1.28
N VAL A 53 15.16 -7.84 1.37
CA VAL A 53 14.24 -6.81 1.91
C VAL A 53 14.49 -6.54 3.38
N PHE A 54 14.78 -7.56 4.19
CA PHE A 54 15.16 -7.40 5.59
C PHE A 54 16.38 -6.49 5.73
N LEU A 55 17.45 -6.77 4.99
CA LEU A 55 18.68 -5.97 5.03
C LEU A 55 18.43 -4.54 4.56
N ILE A 56 17.66 -4.35 3.49
CA ILE A 56 17.30 -3.01 3.00
C ILE A 56 16.50 -2.24 4.05
N CYS A 57 15.46 -2.83 4.63
CA CYS A 57 14.63 -2.17 5.64
C CYS A 57 15.44 -1.84 6.89
N PHE A 58 16.23 -2.80 7.40
CA PHE A 58 17.00 -2.59 8.63
C PHE A 58 18.13 -1.59 8.44
N LEU A 59 18.95 -1.74 7.40
CA LEU A 59 20.13 -0.88 7.19
C LEU A 59 19.77 0.49 6.63
N PHE A 60 18.99 0.56 5.56
CA PHE A 60 18.66 1.84 4.94
C PHE A 60 17.54 2.55 5.69
N ALA A 61 16.39 1.91 5.89
CA ALA A 61 15.24 2.58 6.49
C ALA A 61 15.35 2.72 8.02
N GLY A 62 16.05 1.81 8.69
CA GLY A 62 16.35 1.91 10.11
C GLY A 62 17.61 2.72 10.36
N VAL A 63 18.77 2.11 10.18
CA VAL A 63 20.06 2.62 10.65
C VAL A 63 20.49 3.91 9.95
N PHE A 64 20.60 3.91 8.62
CA PHE A 64 21.10 5.08 7.88
C PHE A 64 20.14 6.27 7.95
N GLN A 65 18.82 6.03 7.81
CA GLN A 65 17.84 7.10 7.97
C GLN A 65 17.83 7.65 9.40
N TRP A 66 17.94 6.82 10.44
CA TRP A 66 18.03 7.30 11.82
C TRP A 66 19.30 8.12 12.06
N ILE A 67 20.46 7.63 11.62
CA ILE A 67 21.74 8.32 11.80
C ILE A 67 21.71 9.68 11.10
N GLY A 68 21.33 9.71 9.82
CA GLY A 68 21.38 10.93 9.01
C GLY A 68 20.32 11.96 9.39
N VAL A 69 19.11 11.51 9.73
CA VAL A 69 17.97 12.42 9.95
C VAL A 69 17.79 12.81 11.42
N ARG A 70 18.22 11.98 12.37
CA ARG A 70 17.97 12.19 13.81
C ARG A 70 19.25 12.32 14.63
N LEU A 71 20.11 11.30 14.58
CA LEU A 71 21.28 11.25 15.45
C LEU A 71 22.23 12.41 15.18
N LEU A 72 22.56 12.64 13.90
CA LEU A 72 23.54 13.66 13.53
C LEU A 72 23.06 15.08 13.87
N PRO A 73 21.80 15.49 13.56
CA PRO A 73 21.27 16.78 14.00
C PRO A 73 21.18 16.96 15.53
N LEU A 74 20.86 15.89 16.27
CA LEU A 74 20.77 15.95 17.74
C LEU A 74 22.14 16.13 18.40
N VAL A 75 23.19 15.54 17.84
CA VAL A 75 24.56 15.61 18.39
C VAL A 75 25.28 16.89 17.96
N GLN A 76 25.06 17.35 16.73
CA GLN A 76 25.77 18.51 16.17
C GLN A 76 25.10 19.87 16.45
N GLY A 77 23.87 19.86 17.01
CA GLY A 77 23.06 21.06 17.19
C GLY A 77 22.25 21.39 15.92
N ALA A 78 21.11 22.06 16.10
CA ALA A 78 20.09 22.25 15.07
C ALA A 78 20.66 22.77 13.74
N GLY A 79 20.75 21.88 12.74
CA GLY A 79 20.80 22.27 11.34
C GLY A 79 19.45 22.88 10.91
N SER A 80 19.28 23.19 9.62
CA SER A 80 18.09 23.85 9.08
C SER A 80 16.75 23.09 9.24
N ILE A 81 16.69 21.95 9.94
CA ILE A 81 15.57 21.00 9.94
C ILE A 81 14.38 21.55 10.72
N ALA A 82 13.20 21.52 10.09
CA ALA A 82 11.95 21.89 10.72
C ALA A 82 11.75 21.13 12.05
N PRO A 83 11.44 21.82 13.16
CA PRO A 83 11.17 21.16 14.43
C PRO A 83 10.04 20.14 14.32
N ASP A 84 10.27 18.93 14.79
CA ASP A 84 9.25 17.89 14.85
C ASP A 84 9.41 17.05 16.12
N TRP A 85 8.66 15.96 16.22
CA TRP A 85 8.65 15.07 17.38
C TRP A 85 10.02 14.46 17.72
N GLY A 86 10.97 14.41 16.78
CA GLY A 86 12.29 13.81 16.95
C GLY A 86 13.41 14.84 17.15
N SER A 87 13.06 16.11 17.36
CA SER A 87 14.00 17.20 17.64
C SER A 87 13.53 18.06 18.83
N LEU A 88 12.59 17.54 19.63
CA LEU A 88 11.98 18.27 20.74
C LEU A 88 13.01 18.66 21.82
N ALA A 89 14.01 17.81 22.08
CA ALA A 89 15.12 18.12 22.97
C ALA A 89 15.92 19.39 22.58
N LEU A 90 15.90 19.79 21.31
CA LEU A 90 16.60 21.00 20.83
C LEU A 90 15.78 22.27 21.01
N VAL A 91 14.45 22.16 21.12
CA VAL A 91 13.53 23.29 21.22
C VAL A 91 13.01 23.48 22.65
N GLN A 92 12.82 22.38 23.39
CA GLN A 92 12.34 22.35 24.77
C GLN A 92 13.20 21.40 25.62
N PRO A 93 14.47 21.77 25.88
CA PRO A 93 15.40 20.93 26.66
C PRO A 93 14.96 20.72 28.12
N GLU A 94 14.02 21.53 28.61
CA GLU A 94 13.42 21.37 29.94
C GLU A 94 12.51 20.13 30.07
N VAL A 95 12.02 19.56 28.97
CA VAL A 95 11.08 18.41 28.99
C VAL A 95 11.79 17.09 28.70
N ILE A 96 12.74 17.08 27.77
CA ILE A 96 13.46 15.86 27.36
C ILE A 96 14.92 16.19 27.04
N SER A 97 15.84 15.36 27.57
CA SER A 97 17.27 15.53 27.32
C SER A 97 17.68 14.95 25.97
N VAL A 98 18.79 15.44 25.42
CA VAL A 98 19.33 14.95 24.13
C VAL A 98 19.60 13.43 24.13
N PRO A 99 20.20 12.82 25.18
CA PRO A 99 20.39 11.38 25.21
C PRO A 99 19.07 10.59 25.23
N GLU A 100 18.06 11.07 25.94
CA GLU A 100 16.73 10.44 25.99
C GLU A 100 16.04 10.49 24.62
N GLU A 101 16.14 11.63 23.92
CA GLU A 101 15.61 11.81 22.55
C GLU A 101 16.33 10.91 21.54
N ILE A 102 17.65 10.73 21.66
CA ILE A 102 18.42 9.80 20.82
C ILE A 102 17.92 8.36 20.99
N VAL A 103 17.73 7.93 22.24
CA VAL A 103 17.24 6.57 22.54
C VAL A 103 15.81 6.40 22.04
N PHE A 104 14.94 7.38 22.29
CA PHE A 104 13.55 7.36 21.84
C PHE A 104 13.42 7.28 20.32
N THR A 105 14.11 8.17 19.60
CA THR A 105 14.13 8.16 18.13
C THR A 105 14.76 6.89 17.57
N GLY A 106 15.76 6.31 18.25
CA GLY A 106 16.32 5.00 17.89
C GLY A 106 15.30 3.88 17.94
N PHE A 107 14.53 3.79 19.04
CA PHE A 107 13.43 2.83 19.16
C PHE A 107 12.33 3.07 18.13
N ALA A 108 11.98 4.34 17.86
CA ALA A 108 10.98 4.68 16.86
C ALA A 108 11.40 4.22 15.45
N TYR A 109 12.65 4.46 15.04
CA TYR A 109 13.15 4.03 13.73
C TYR A 109 13.30 2.51 13.64
N PHE A 110 13.70 1.84 14.73
CA PHE A 110 13.68 0.37 14.79
C PHE A 110 12.27 -0.20 14.62
N TYR A 111 11.28 0.37 15.30
CA TYR A 111 9.88 0.00 15.11
C TYR A 111 9.43 0.21 13.67
N MET A 112 9.74 1.37 13.07
CA MET A 112 9.40 1.67 11.68
C MET A 112 10.07 0.71 10.69
N CYS A 113 11.33 0.31 10.90
CA CYS A 113 12.00 -0.63 10.01
C CYS A 113 11.39 -2.04 10.09
N VAL A 114 10.99 -2.49 11.28
CA VAL A 114 10.25 -3.75 11.45
C VAL A 114 8.90 -3.67 10.74
N CYS A 115 8.16 -2.58 10.91
CA CYS A 115 6.88 -2.37 10.23
C CYS A 115 7.02 -2.38 8.69
N PHE A 116 8.03 -1.71 8.14
CA PHE A 116 8.30 -1.75 6.69
C PHE A 116 8.71 -3.14 6.22
N TYR A 117 9.56 -3.84 6.98
CA TYR A 117 9.94 -5.20 6.65
C TYR A 117 8.71 -6.12 6.54
N VAL A 118 7.84 -6.11 7.56
CA VAL A 118 6.62 -6.94 7.56
C VAL A 118 5.67 -6.53 6.42
N PHE A 119 5.59 -5.24 6.10
CA PHE A 119 4.82 -4.76 4.95
C PHE A 119 5.31 -5.31 3.62
N PHE A 120 6.61 -5.19 3.33
CA PHE A 120 7.20 -5.74 2.10
C PHE A 120 7.18 -7.27 2.08
N ALA A 121 7.36 -7.93 3.23
CA ALA A 121 7.17 -9.36 3.34
C ALA A 121 5.74 -9.78 2.96
N GLY A 122 4.74 -9.02 3.40
CA GLY A 122 3.35 -9.19 2.97
C GLY A 122 3.20 -9.07 1.45
N LEU A 123 3.80 -8.05 0.82
CA LEU A 123 3.78 -7.88 -0.63
C LEU A 123 4.47 -9.04 -1.38
N ILE A 124 5.60 -9.53 -0.88
CA ILE A 124 6.28 -10.71 -1.44
C ILE A 124 5.36 -11.92 -1.38
N LEU A 125 4.69 -12.15 -0.24
CA LEU A 125 3.75 -13.26 -0.08
C LEU A 125 2.58 -13.16 -1.06
N LEU A 126 2.01 -11.96 -1.24
CA LEU A 126 0.95 -11.73 -2.24
C LEU A 126 1.45 -12.02 -3.67
N TYR A 127 2.66 -11.60 -4.00
CA TYR A 127 3.30 -11.93 -5.28
C TYR A 127 3.47 -13.45 -5.45
N THR A 128 3.93 -14.16 -4.43
CA THR A 128 4.08 -15.62 -4.44
C THR A 128 2.74 -16.33 -4.63
N VAL A 129 1.65 -15.82 -4.05
CA VAL A 129 0.29 -16.36 -4.27
C VAL A 129 -0.10 -16.27 -5.75
N VAL A 130 0.09 -15.11 -6.39
CA VAL A 130 -0.21 -14.93 -7.83
C VAL A 130 0.65 -15.86 -8.68
N GLN A 131 1.93 -15.97 -8.35
CA GLN A 131 2.86 -16.84 -9.08
C GLN A 131 2.49 -18.33 -8.95
N ASP A 132 2.06 -18.76 -7.76
CA ASP A 132 1.61 -20.13 -7.51
C ASP A 132 0.31 -20.43 -8.27
N PHE A 133 -0.63 -19.48 -8.30
CA PHE A 133 -1.84 -19.59 -9.12
C PHE A 133 -1.53 -19.79 -10.60
N GLU A 134 -0.62 -18.98 -11.16
CA GLU A 134 -0.22 -19.10 -12.57
C GLU A 134 0.38 -20.48 -12.87
N LYS A 135 1.25 -20.99 -11.99
CA LYS A 135 1.89 -22.31 -12.15
C LYS A 135 0.87 -23.45 -12.14
N ILE A 136 -0.12 -23.42 -11.24
CA ILE A 136 -1.16 -24.45 -11.15
C ILE A 136 -2.01 -24.45 -12.44
N LEU A 137 -2.37 -23.27 -12.94
CA LEU A 137 -3.16 -23.15 -14.16
C LEU A 137 -2.38 -23.57 -15.42
N ALA A 138 -1.08 -23.32 -15.46
CA ALA A 138 -0.20 -23.72 -16.57
C ALA A 138 0.07 -25.25 -16.61
N GLY A 139 0.02 -25.93 -15.45
CA GLY A 139 0.21 -27.38 -15.35
C GLY A 139 -1.05 -28.22 -15.59
N SER A 140 -2.20 -27.60 -15.81
CA SER A 140 -3.48 -28.29 -16.01
C SER A 140 -3.72 -28.65 -17.48
N ASP A 141 -4.23 -29.86 -17.73
CA ASP A 141 -4.52 -30.37 -19.07
C ASP A 141 -5.70 -29.61 -19.71
N ASP A 142 -5.74 -29.47 -21.05
CA ASP A 142 -6.70 -28.59 -21.76
C ASP A 142 -8.17 -28.93 -21.48
N LYS A 143 -8.48 -30.22 -21.28
CA LYS A 143 -9.82 -30.69 -20.92
C LYS A 143 -10.20 -30.31 -19.49
N GLN A 144 -9.26 -30.42 -18.55
CA GLN A 144 -9.44 -30.05 -17.15
C GLN A 144 -9.58 -28.53 -17.00
N LYS A 145 -8.85 -27.76 -17.83
CA LYS A 145 -8.90 -26.30 -17.88
C LYS A 145 -10.28 -25.78 -18.29
N ALA A 146 -10.95 -26.43 -19.25
CA ALA A 146 -12.31 -26.07 -19.65
C ALA A 146 -13.36 -26.37 -18.56
N GLU A 147 -13.22 -27.48 -17.84
CA GLU A 147 -14.14 -27.87 -16.75
C GLU A 147 -13.92 -27.04 -15.48
N HIS A 148 -12.69 -26.66 -15.15
CA HIS A 148 -12.35 -25.90 -13.94
C HIS A 148 -12.24 -24.38 -14.17
N GLN A 149 -12.51 -23.89 -15.38
CA GLN A 149 -12.37 -22.46 -15.72
C GLN A 149 -13.23 -21.56 -14.82
N HIS A 150 -14.43 -22.02 -14.44
CA HIS A 150 -15.31 -21.26 -13.55
C HIS A 150 -14.72 -21.14 -12.14
N GLU A 151 -14.19 -22.23 -11.59
CA GLU A 151 -13.53 -22.25 -10.28
C GLU A 151 -12.22 -21.44 -10.28
N ALA A 152 -11.42 -21.53 -11.34
CA ALA A 152 -10.23 -20.72 -11.52
C ALA A 152 -10.56 -19.22 -11.55
N ASN A 153 -11.65 -18.83 -12.23
CA ASN A 153 -12.09 -17.45 -12.28
C ASN A 153 -12.61 -16.94 -10.92
N THR A 154 -13.36 -17.75 -10.16
CA THR A 154 -13.87 -17.34 -8.84
C THR A 154 -12.75 -17.21 -7.82
N VAL A 155 -11.81 -18.16 -7.80
CA VAL A 155 -10.61 -18.10 -6.94
C VAL A 155 -9.73 -16.92 -7.32
N GLY A 156 -9.42 -16.75 -8.62
CA GLY A 156 -8.63 -15.62 -9.12
C GLY A 156 -9.24 -14.26 -8.80
N ALA A 157 -10.57 -14.14 -8.89
CA ALA A 157 -11.28 -12.92 -8.51
C ALA A 157 -11.20 -12.63 -7.02
N ARG A 158 -11.32 -13.64 -6.16
CA ARG A 158 -11.16 -13.48 -4.71
C ARG A 158 -9.73 -13.05 -4.34
N VAL A 159 -8.72 -13.65 -4.99
CA VAL A 159 -7.32 -13.25 -4.82
C VAL A 159 -7.10 -11.80 -5.25
N MET A 160 -7.58 -11.40 -6.43
CA MET A 160 -7.43 -10.02 -6.90
C MET A 160 -8.15 -9.00 -6.03
N ARG A 161 -9.34 -9.30 -5.51
CA ARG A 161 -10.03 -8.43 -4.56
C ARG A 161 -9.20 -8.22 -3.29
N GLY A 162 -8.58 -9.27 -2.77
CA GLY A 162 -7.67 -9.16 -1.62
C GLY A 162 -6.43 -8.32 -1.93
N ILE A 163 -5.78 -8.54 -3.08
CA ILE A 163 -4.62 -7.75 -3.53
C ILE A 163 -4.99 -6.27 -3.73
N PHE A 164 -6.15 -6.00 -4.32
CA PHE A 164 -6.66 -4.64 -4.50
C PHE A 164 -6.86 -3.93 -3.15
N ARG A 165 -7.52 -4.57 -2.18
CA ARG A 165 -7.67 -4.03 -0.82
C ARG A 165 -6.31 -3.74 -0.17
N CYS A 166 -5.34 -4.66 -0.31
CA CYS A 166 -3.97 -4.47 0.17
C CYS A 166 -3.28 -3.28 -0.52
N THR A 167 -3.52 -3.09 -1.81
CA THR A 167 -2.95 -2.00 -2.61
C THR A 167 -3.49 -0.65 -2.17
N VAL A 168 -4.82 -0.54 -2.00
CA VAL A 168 -5.48 0.66 -1.48
C VAL A 168 -4.92 1.03 -0.11
N LEU A 169 -4.81 0.05 0.81
CA LEU A 169 -4.24 0.29 2.14
C LEU A 169 -2.77 0.70 2.09
N GLY A 170 -1.98 0.08 1.21
CA GLY A 170 -0.59 0.46 0.97
C GLY A 170 -0.45 1.90 0.49
N ILE A 171 -1.30 2.34 -0.44
CA ILE A 171 -1.32 3.72 -0.92
C ILE A 171 -1.80 4.68 0.17
N PHE A 172 -2.79 4.31 0.99
CA PHE A 172 -3.20 5.12 2.14
C PHE A 172 -2.08 5.30 3.17
N ILE A 173 -1.28 4.26 3.45
CA ILE A 173 -0.09 4.39 4.30
C ILE A 173 0.88 5.41 3.69
N ALA A 174 1.17 5.32 2.39
CA ALA A 174 2.05 6.26 1.71
C ALA A 174 1.51 7.69 1.67
N ILE A 175 0.19 7.87 1.48
CA ILE A 175 -0.48 9.16 1.57
C ILE A 175 -0.31 9.75 2.97
N CYS A 176 -0.56 8.99 4.04
CA CYS A 176 -0.34 9.47 5.40
C CYS A 176 1.12 9.89 5.63
N MET A 177 2.08 9.09 5.16
CA MET A 177 3.51 9.41 5.29
C MET A 177 3.87 10.71 4.56
N LYS A 178 3.43 10.87 3.31
CA LYS A 178 3.71 12.07 2.51
C LYS A 178 2.99 13.29 3.07
N LEU A 179 1.74 13.15 3.50
CA LEU A 179 0.95 14.24 4.06
C LEU A 179 1.52 14.74 5.39
N GLN A 180 1.94 13.84 6.27
CA GLN A 180 2.66 14.20 7.50
C GLN A 180 3.95 14.95 7.19
N SER A 181 4.71 14.47 6.20
CA SER A 181 5.97 15.09 5.77
C SER A 181 5.77 16.51 5.22
N THR A 182 4.77 16.70 4.34
CA THR A 182 4.46 18.00 3.74
C THR A 182 3.84 18.97 4.74
N TYR A 183 2.99 18.47 5.65
CA TYR A 183 2.40 19.27 6.72
C TYR A 183 3.47 19.83 7.67
N LEU A 184 4.42 19.00 8.11
CA LEU A 184 5.51 19.45 8.99
C LEU A 184 6.44 20.48 8.34
N ALA A 185 6.52 20.49 7.01
CA ALA A 185 7.25 21.52 6.27
C ALA A 185 6.44 22.83 6.09
N SER A 186 5.16 22.85 6.48
CA SER A 186 4.26 24.00 6.38
C SER A 186 4.09 24.73 7.71
N SER A 187 3.67 25.99 7.67
CA SER A 187 3.33 26.80 8.86
C SER A 187 1.96 26.47 9.48
N GLY A 188 1.30 25.38 9.08
CA GLY A 188 -0.06 25.05 9.50
C GLY A 188 -0.15 24.64 10.98
N THR A 189 -1.06 25.28 11.74
CA THR A 189 -1.28 24.94 13.17
C THR A 189 -1.88 23.55 13.39
N ASN A 190 -2.70 23.07 12.45
CA ASN A 190 -3.36 21.77 12.52
C ASN A 190 -3.47 21.18 11.12
N ILE A 191 -3.23 19.88 10.96
CA ILE A 191 -3.28 19.19 9.66
C ILE A 191 -4.65 19.33 8.97
N VAL A 192 -5.75 19.28 9.74
CA VAL A 192 -7.12 19.45 9.22
C VAL A 192 -7.33 20.88 8.74
N ARG A 193 -6.90 21.88 9.51
CA ARG A 193 -7.02 23.29 9.12
C ARG A 193 -6.15 23.61 7.90
N TRP A 194 -4.97 22.99 7.79
CA TRP A 194 -4.09 23.12 6.63
C TRP A 194 -4.74 22.54 5.36
N LEU A 195 -5.29 21.32 5.43
CA LEU A 195 -6.05 20.71 4.33
C LEU A 195 -7.29 21.53 3.93
N VAL A 196 -8.07 22.01 4.91
CA VAL A 196 -9.25 22.84 4.64
C VAL A 196 -8.86 24.18 4.03
N GLY A 197 -7.76 24.77 4.51
CA GLY A 197 -7.18 25.99 3.94
C GLY A 197 -6.84 25.80 2.45
N ASP A 198 -6.17 24.70 2.11
CA ASP A 198 -5.85 24.32 0.73
C ASP A 198 -7.12 24.06 -0.13
N MET A 199 -8.19 23.48 0.44
CA MET A 199 -9.46 23.38 -0.28
C MET A 199 -10.08 24.75 -0.58
N THR A 200 -9.99 25.68 0.37
CA THR A 200 -10.58 27.03 0.25
C THR A 200 -9.76 27.99 -0.60
N SER A 201 -8.46 27.74 -0.81
CA SER A 201 -7.60 28.62 -1.60
C SER A 201 -7.96 28.68 -3.09
N ILE A 202 -8.69 27.69 -3.61
CA ILE A 202 -9.25 27.76 -4.97
C ILE A 202 -10.37 28.81 -5.06
N PHE A 203 -11.09 29.05 -3.97
CA PHE A 203 -12.22 29.97 -3.92
C PHE A 203 -11.82 31.40 -3.49
N ASN A 204 -10.71 31.53 -2.76
CA ASN A 204 -10.15 32.82 -2.35
C ASN A 204 -8.95 33.18 -3.22
N THR A 205 -9.20 33.78 -4.38
CA THR A 205 -8.20 34.32 -5.32
C THR A 205 -7.54 35.59 -4.78
N GLY A 206 -6.94 35.56 -3.58
CA GLY A 206 -6.46 36.79 -2.92
C GLY A 206 -5.31 36.67 -1.94
N ASP A 207 -5.05 35.52 -1.33
CA ASP A 207 -3.95 35.40 -0.35
C ASP A 207 -2.79 34.55 -0.87
N GLU A 208 -1.61 35.10 -0.64
CA GLU A 208 -0.31 34.65 -1.14
C GLU A 208 -0.09 33.15 -0.95
N ILE A 209 0.45 32.55 -2.00
CA ILE A 209 1.00 31.20 -2.02
C ILE A 209 1.96 31.07 -0.83
N HIS A 210 1.54 30.37 0.21
CA HIS A 210 2.43 29.95 1.29
C HIS A 210 3.54 29.13 0.66
N SER A 211 4.71 29.76 0.53
CA SER A 211 5.91 29.18 -0.05
C SER A 211 6.24 27.89 0.70
N LEU A 212 6.16 26.75 -0.01
CA LEU A 212 6.80 25.52 0.44
C LEU A 212 8.27 25.87 0.64
N THR A 213 8.68 25.95 1.90
CA THR A 213 10.08 26.15 2.23
C THR A 213 10.83 24.94 1.69
N ASP A 214 11.97 25.19 1.05
CA ASP A 214 12.77 24.25 0.26
C ASP A 214 13.42 23.17 1.16
N TYR A 215 12.59 22.33 1.77
CA TYR A 215 12.98 21.34 2.75
C TYR A 215 12.84 19.94 2.18
N SER A 216 13.98 19.31 1.86
CA SER A 216 14.02 17.93 1.38
C SER A 216 13.67 16.99 2.53
N ALA A 217 12.41 16.56 2.62
CA ALA A 217 12.01 15.62 3.64
C ALA A 217 12.40 14.17 3.24
N PRO A 218 13.15 13.44 4.07
CA PRO A 218 13.64 12.08 3.78
C PRO A 218 12.54 11.05 3.48
N ASN A 219 11.31 11.29 3.94
CA ASN A 219 10.19 10.37 3.80
C ASN A 219 9.59 10.33 2.39
N HIS A 220 9.92 11.27 1.50
CA HIS A 220 9.43 11.26 0.12
C HIS A 220 9.86 10.01 -0.66
N PHE A 221 11.07 9.51 -0.43
CA PHE A 221 11.56 8.29 -1.09
C PHE A 221 10.89 7.03 -0.51
N SER A 222 10.77 6.94 0.82
CA SER A 222 10.17 5.78 1.48
C SER A 222 8.68 5.61 1.13
N SER A 223 7.91 6.70 1.10
CA SER A 223 6.49 6.65 0.71
C SER A 223 6.33 6.29 -0.77
N LEU A 224 7.20 6.80 -1.64
CA LEU A 224 7.16 6.46 -3.08
C LEU A 224 7.48 4.99 -3.32
N LEU A 225 8.47 4.44 -2.61
CA LEU A 225 8.84 3.03 -2.71
C LEU A 225 7.67 2.11 -2.33
N ILE A 226 6.91 2.46 -1.29
CA ILE A 226 5.69 1.75 -0.90
C ILE A 226 4.65 1.77 -2.02
N VAL A 227 4.40 2.94 -2.63
CA VAL A 227 3.46 3.05 -3.76
C VAL A 227 3.92 2.21 -4.94
N LEU A 228 5.19 2.29 -5.32
CA LEU A 228 5.72 1.53 -6.45
C LEU A 228 5.63 0.02 -6.21
N ALA A 229 6.00 -0.46 -5.03
CA ALA A 229 5.95 -1.88 -4.71
C ALA A 229 4.50 -2.42 -4.65
N THR A 230 3.59 -1.68 -4.04
CA THR A 230 2.16 -2.08 -3.96
C THR A 230 1.52 -2.10 -5.35
N VAL A 231 1.74 -1.07 -6.15
CA VAL A 231 1.24 -0.98 -7.53
C VAL A 231 1.85 -2.07 -8.40
N PHE A 232 3.15 -2.39 -8.23
CA PHE A 232 3.79 -3.48 -8.95
C PHE A 232 3.11 -4.83 -8.69
N VAL A 233 2.87 -5.19 -7.43
CA VAL A 233 2.19 -6.45 -7.07
C VAL A 233 0.75 -6.45 -7.60
N PHE A 234 0.05 -5.33 -7.53
CA PHE A 234 -1.29 -5.17 -8.10
C PHE A 234 -1.32 -5.40 -9.62
N LEU A 235 -0.44 -4.71 -10.36
CA LEU A 235 -0.36 -4.84 -11.83
C LEU A 235 0.07 -6.24 -12.25
N TYR A 236 0.99 -6.86 -11.51
CA TYR A 236 1.39 -8.24 -11.73
C TYR A 236 0.18 -9.18 -11.55
N GLY A 237 -0.55 -9.07 -10.44
CA GLY A 237 -1.80 -9.80 -10.22
C GLY A 237 -2.84 -9.56 -11.33
N ALA A 238 -3.03 -8.29 -11.71
CA ALA A 238 -3.96 -7.89 -12.76
C ALA A 238 -3.65 -8.56 -14.11
N SER A 239 -2.37 -8.58 -14.49
CA SER A 239 -1.93 -9.17 -15.76
C SER A 239 -2.07 -10.70 -15.79
N ARG A 240 -1.92 -11.37 -14.65
CA ARG A 240 -1.92 -12.85 -14.56
C ARG A 240 -3.28 -13.45 -14.29
N LEU A 241 -4.14 -12.74 -13.56
CA LEU A 241 -5.48 -13.22 -13.18
C LEU A 241 -6.57 -12.74 -14.16
N GLY A 242 -6.26 -11.78 -15.05
CA GLY A 242 -7.16 -11.03 -15.93
C GLY A 242 -7.92 -11.77 -17.05
N ALA A 243 -7.83 -13.10 -17.17
CA ALA A 243 -8.08 -13.79 -18.45
C ALA A 243 -9.57 -14.06 -18.85
N SER A 244 -10.58 -13.49 -18.18
CA SER A 244 -11.99 -13.77 -18.53
C SER A 244 -12.90 -12.53 -18.62
N GLY A 245 -13.92 -12.56 -19.48
CA GLY A 245 -14.66 -11.36 -19.92
C GLY A 245 -15.39 -10.57 -18.82
N GLN A 246 -16.08 -11.23 -17.89
CA GLN A 246 -16.78 -10.54 -16.79
C GLN A 246 -15.80 -10.01 -15.72
N PHE A 247 -14.61 -10.62 -15.67
CA PHE A 247 -13.52 -10.21 -14.80
C PHE A 247 -12.82 -8.93 -15.30
N HIS A 248 -12.83 -8.66 -16.60
CA HIS A 248 -12.22 -7.46 -17.19
C HIS A 248 -12.86 -6.14 -16.73
N VAL A 249 -14.18 -6.09 -16.55
CA VAL A 249 -14.87 -4.87 -16.10
C VAL A 249 -14.50 -4.55 -14.65
N LEU A 250 -14.54 -5.56 -13.78
CA LEU A 250 -14.13 -5.48 -12.38
C LEU A 250 -12.68 -4.98 -12.26
N MET A 251 -11.80 -5.56 -13.08
CA MET A 251 -10.40 -5.19 -13.17
C MET A 251 -10.20 -3.74 -13.62
N GLY A 252 -10.99 -3.27 -14.59
CA GLY A 252 -10.95 -1.89 -15.06
C GLY A 252 -11.26 -0.87 -13.96
N MET A 253 -12.25 -1.16 -13.12
CA MET A 253 -12.61 -0.29 -11.99
C MET A 253 -11.48 -0.23 -10.96
N MET A 254 -10.94 -1.38 -10.56
CA MET A 254 -9.81 -1.44 -9.63
C MET A 254 -8.59 -0.67 -10.15
N VAL A 255 -8.24 -0.86 -11.43
CA VAL A 255 -7.12 -0.13 -12.07
C VAL A 255 -7.37 1.37 -12.07
N THR A 256 -8.59 1.80 -12.38
CA THR A 256 -8.96 3.22 -12.39
C THR A 256 -8.86 3.83 -10.99
N THR A 257 -9.37 3.14 -9.96
CA THR A 257 -9.27 3.59 -8.56
C THR A 257 -7.81 3.70 -8.12
N VAL A 258 -6.98 2.70 -8.42
CA VAL A 258 -5.54 2.73 -8.10
C VAL A 258 -4.84 3.88 -8.84
N ALA A 259 -5.14 4.09 -10.12
CA ALA A 259 -4.55 5.18 -10.90
C ALA A 259 -4.91 6.56 -10.34
N ILE A 260 -6.18 6.79 -9.99
CA ILE A 260 -6.65 8.04 -9.36
C ILE A 260 -5.97 8.26 -8.02
N LEU A 261 -5.83 7.22 -7.19
CA LEU A 261 -5.12 7.29 -5.91
C LEU A 261 -3.64 7.64 -6.08
N VAL A 262 -2.95 7.00 -7.03
CA VAL A 262 -1.53 7.25 -7.31
C VAL A 262 -1.33 8.66 -7.84
N ALA A 263 -2.18 9.12 -8.76
CA ALA A 263 -2.14 10.50 -9.25
C ALA A 263 -2.35 11.49 -8.10
N SER A 264 -3.36 11.26 -7.26
CA SER A 264 -3.63 12.10 -6.09
C SER A 264 -2.45 12.13 -5.12
N TYR A 265 -1.82 10.98 -4.85
CA TYR A 265 -0.61 10.88 -4.04
C TYR A 265 0.55 11.70 -4.62
N LEU A 266 0.80 11.62 -5.93
CA LEU A 266 1.89 12.36 -6.58
C LEU A 266 1.66 13.87 -6.49
N LEU A 267 0.41 14.31 -6.62
CA LEU A 267 0.01 15.71 -6.62
C LEU A 267 -0.04 16.37 -5.23
N ILE A 268 0.10 15.61 -4.14
CA ILE A 268 0.17 16.17 -2.77
C ILE A 268 1.27 17.24 -2.69
N GLY A 269 0.88 18.47 -2.36
CA GLY A 269 1.78 19.62 -2.19
C GLY A 269 2.30 20.24 -3.48
N VAL A 270 1.82 19.82 -4.67
CA VAL A 270 2.28 20.34 -5.97
C VAL A 270 1.53 21.60 -6.38
N PHE A 271 0.24 21.69 -6.08
CA PHE A 271 -0.59 22.85 -6.44
C PHE A 271 -1.65 23.11 -5.36
N ALA A 272 -2.12 24.35 -5.27
CA ALA A 272 -3.18 24.75 -4.34
C ALA A 272 -4.52 24.09 -4.70
N GLY A 273 -5.15 23.40 -3.75
CA GLY A 273 -6.40 22.69 -3.97
C GLY A 273 -6.26 21.18 -4.21
N PHE A 274 -5.04 20.62 -4.09
CA PHE A 274 -4.82 19.18 -4.21
C PHE A 274 -5.65 18.38 -3.20
N SER A 275 -6.02 18.99 -2.07
CA SER A 275 -6.81 18.37 -1.00
C SER A 275 -8.22 17.94 -1.46
N ILE A 276 -8.80 18.62 -2.45
CA ILE A 276 -10.11 18.24 -3.03
C ILE A 276 -9.97 16.93 -3.80
N LEU A 277 -9.00 16.87 -4.71
CA LEU A 277 -8.71 15.67 -5.48
C LEU A 277 -8.37 14.49 -4.57
N LEU A 278 -7.54 14.73 -3.55
CA LEU A 278 -7.17 13.72 -2.55
C LEU A 278 -8.40 13.21 -1.79
N SER A 279 -9.32 14.09 -1.39
CA SER A 279 -10.52 13.70 -0.67
C SER A 279 -11.44 12.85 -1.53
N VAL A 280 -11.65 13.24 -2.79
CA VAL A 280 -12.45 12.44 -3.74
C VAL A 280 -11.82 11.07 -3.97
N ALA A 281 -10.50 11.02 -4.20
CA ALA A 281 -9.79 9.76 -4.41
C ALA A 281 -9.86 8.83 -3.20
N VAL A 282 -9.72 9.38 -1.98
CA VAL A 282 -9.85 8.63 -0.73
C VAL A 282 -11.26 8.09 -0.56
N LEU A 283 -12.31 8.87 -0.85
CA LEU A 283 -13.70 8.40 -0.76
C LEU A 283 -13.97 7.24 -1.72
N ILE A 284 -13.56 7.38 -2.99
CA ILE A 284 -13.69 6.32 -4.01
C ILE A 284 -12.97 5.04 -3.54
N ALA A 285 -11.77 5.19 -2.99
CA ALA A 285 -10.96 4.08 -2.52
C ALA A 285 -11.51 3.41 -1.25
N ILE A 286 -12.08 4.18 -0.32
CA ILE A 286 -12.77 3.62 0.86
C ILE A 286 -13.98 2.80 0.41
N TYR A 287 -14.77 3.32 -0.54
CA TYR A 287 -15.88 2.56 -1.10
C TYR A 287 -15.40 1.24 -1.73
N GLY A 288 -14.36 1.29 -2.57
CA GLY A 288 -13.74 0.09 -3.14
C GLY A 288 -13.13 -0.86 -2.11
N LEU A 289 -12.73 -0.39 -0.92
CA LEU A 289 -12.20 -1.25 0.13
C LEU A 289 -13.28 -2.17 0.71
N PHE A 290 -14.46 -1.62 1.02
CA PHE A 290 -15.60 -2.41 1.50
C PHE A 290 -16.17 -3.27 0.38
N ASP A 291 -16.27 -2.69 -0.80
CA ASP A 291 -16.85 -3.33 -1.96
C ASP A 291 -15.86 -3.31 -3.14
N PRO A 292 -14.89 -4.25 -3.16
CA PRO A 292 -13.89 -4.31 -4.23
C PRO A 292 -14.50 -4.78 -5.54
N GLY A 293 -15.73 -5.29 -5.52
CA GLY A 293 -16.47 -5.55 -6.73
C GLY A 293 -17.15 -4.31 -7.29
N PHE A 294 -17.15 -3.20 -6.54
CA PHE A 294 -18.07 -2.07 -6.71
C PHE A 294 -19.42 -2.65 -7.10
N GLU A 295 -19.92 -3.59 -6.25
CA GLU A 295 -21.06 -4.47 -6.39
C GLU A 295 -21.75 -4.07 -7.65
N THR A 296 -21.48 -4.76 -8.76
CA THR A 296 -22.62 -4.87 -9.64
C THR A 296 -23.05 -3.46 -10.14
N TRP A 297 -22.15 -2.45 -10.13
CA TRP A 297 -22.60 -1.06 -10.26
C TRP A 297 -23.14 -0.81 -11.66
N ASN A 298 -22.90 -1.79 -12.55
CA ASN A 298 -23.93 -2.39 -13.37
C ASN A 298 -23.79 -3.94 -13.25
N ALA A 299 -24.73 -4.76 -12.75
CA ALA A 299 -24.60 -6.22 -12.99
C ALA A 299 -24.68 -6.55 -14.49
N VAL A 300 -25.57 -6.06 -15.34
CA VAL A 300 -26.99 -5.71 -15.08
C VAL A 300 -27.27 -4.39 -14.35
N GLU A 301 -26.73 -3.25 -14.74
CA GLU A 301 -27.67 -2.26 -15.29
C GLU A 301 -28.06 -2.62 -16.73
N GLN A 302 -27.25 -3.47 -17.37
CA GLN A 302 -27.33 -3.74 -18.80
C GLN A 302 -27.01 -5.19 -19.26
N ARG A 303 -27.09 -6.21 -18.40
CA ARG A 303 -27.30 -7.59 -18.91
C ARG A 303 -28.79 -7.86 -19.16
N ASP A 304 -29.65 -7.07 -18.51
CA ASP A 304 -31.05 -7.39 -18.26
C ASP A 304 -31.90 -6.11 -17.98
N SER A 305 -31.60 -4.95 -18.55
CA SER A 305 -32.33 -4.57 -19.77
C SER A 305 -32.16 -5.65 -20.86
N GLN A 306 -32.63 -6.87 -20.67
CA GLN A 306 -33.94 -7.35 -21.03
C GLN A 306 -34.11 -6.88 -22.48
N SER A 307 -33.64 -7.60 -23.50
CA SER A 307 -33.63 -9.07 -23.74
C SER A 307 -35.03 -9.70 -23.68
N VAL A 308 -35.95 -9.09 -22.92
CA VAL A 308 -37.38 -9.37 -22.91
C VAL A 308 -38.10 -8.05 -22.67
N SER A 309 -38.76 -7.55 -23.72
CA SER A 309 -39.94 -6.66 -23.65
C SER A 309 -39.76 -5.16 -23.42
#